data_AF-A0A382IV98-F1
#
_entry.id   AF-A0A382IV98-F1
#
_cell.length_a   1.000
_cell.length_b   1.000
_cell.length_c   1.000
_cell.angle_alpha   90.00
_cell.angle_beta   90.00
_cell.angle_gamma   90.00
#
_symmetry.space_group_name_H-M   'P 1'
#
loop_
_entity.id
_entity.type
_entity.pdbx_description
1 polymer ?
#
loop_
_entity_poly.entity_id
_entity_poly.type
_entity_poly.pdbx_seq_one_letter_code
_entity_poly.pdbx_strand_id
1 'polypeptide(L)'
;SKATTIRLLDDPKRRDSSELLTVAEDQGVVLRGLAAPAPAGPSIRAQLALFFRAIKPGDYLCVLPYLYLDEYLQRSLLDLIEVLRPALNVPVTLNPGPRYLHSTGQLHKGGPNSGVFLIFCAQTVGDLEIPGESYTFGDLNRAQAEGDFVTLAEAGRRVLQVDLGGSSRAAIETLADTAAQVLAP
;
A
#
# COMPACT_ATOMS: atom_id res chain seq x y z
N SER A 1 0.90 -0.29 -14.37
CA SER A 1 0.02 -0.55 -15.54
C SER A 1 0.13 -2.03 -15.92
N LYS A 2 -0.65 -2.56 -16.89
CA LYS A 2 -0.47 -3.96 -17.37
C LYS A 2 0.98 -4.21 -17.83
N ALA A 3 1.59 -3.25 -18.51
CA ALA A 3 2.98 -3.34 -18.97
C ALA A 3 3.97 -3.38 -17.80
N THR A 4 3.77 -2.55 -16.77
CA THR A 4 4.61 -2.58 -15.56
C THR A 4 4.53 -3.94 -14.85
N THR A 5 3.33 -4.49 -14.71
CA THR A 5 3.12 -5.79 -14.07
C THR A 5 3.85 -6.91 -14.82
N ILE A 6 3.71 -6.98 -16.15
CA ILE A 6 4.40 -8.00 -16.96
C ILE A 6 5.93 -7.85 -16.80
N ARG A 7 6.45 -6.61 -16.86
CA ARG A 7 7.87 -6.36 -16.66
C ARG A 7 8.40 -6.84 -15.30
N LEU A 8 7.60 -6.71 -14.23
CA LEU A 8 7.95 -7.14 -12.87
C LEU A 8 7.83 -8.66 -12.67
N LEU A 9 7.09 -9.35 -13.54
CA LEU A 9 6.98 -10.80 -13.57
C LEU A 9 8.16 -11.43 -14.33
N ASP A 10 8.55 -10.85 -15.46
CA ASP A 10 9.62 -11.36 -16.32
C ASP A 10 11.03 -11.22 -15.70
N ASP A 11 11.23 -10.26 -14.78
CA ASP A 11 12.50 -10.05 -14.07
C ASP A 11 12.26 -9.81 -12.57
N PRO A 12 12.15 -10.86 -11.75
CA PRO A 12 11.90 -10.74 -10.32
C PRO A 12 12.99 -9.96 -9.58
N LYS A 13 14.23 -9.98 -10.09
CA LYS A 13 15.35 -9.21 -9.51
C LYS A 13 15.19 -7.71 -9.69
N ARG A 14 14.33 -7.28 -10.63
CA ARG A 14 13.96 -5.87 -10.81
C ARG A 14 12.81 -5.40 -9.94
N ARG A 15 12.11 -6.28 -9.21
CA ARG A 15 11.15 -5.87 -8.16
C ARG A 15 11.83 -4.99 -7.10
N ASP A 16 13.12 -5.22 -6.86
CA ASP A 16 13.96 -4.45 -5.93
C ASP A 16 14.59 -3.19 -6.53
N SER A 17 14.54 -2.98 -7.85
CA SER A 17 15.37 -1.97 -8.52
C SER A 17 14.58 -0.74 -9.00
N SER A 18 14.78 0.35 -8.25
CA SER A 18 14.81 1.78 -8.65
C SER A 18 13.66 2.73 -8.30
N GLU A 19 12.45 2.27 -7.92
CA GLU A 19 11.35 3.21 -7.57
C GLU A 19 10.66 2.94 -6.23
N LEU A 20 10.82 1.73 -5.68
CA LEU A 20 10.19 1.30 -4.43
C LEU A 20 11.28 1.04 -3.38
N LEU A 21 11.58 2.06 -2.57
CA LEU A 21 12.65 1.99 -1.57
C LEU A 21 12.08 1.63 -0.20
N THR A 22 12.73 0.71 0.52
CA THR A 22 12.43 0.50 1.94
C THR A 22 12.74 1.76 2.74
N VAL A 23 11.71 2.35 3.37
CA VAL A 23 11.83 3.56 4.18
C VAL A 23 11.77 3.30 5.68
N ALA A 24 11.20 2.16 6.07
CA ALA A 24 11.19 1.67 7.44
C ALA A 24 10.90 0.18 7.45
N GLU A 25 11.43 -0.52 8.45
CA GLU A 25 11.16 -1.93 8.69
C GLU A 25 11.15 -2.17 10.20
N ASP A 26 10.11 -2.86 10.68
CA ASP A 26 10.02 -3.30 12.06
C ASP A 26 9.15 -4.56 12.16
N GLN A 27 9.59 -5.55 12.94
CA GLN A 27 8.85 -6.80 13.21
C GLN A 27 8.26 -7.50 11.95
N GLY A 28 8.98 -7.44 10.82
CA GLY A 28 8.55 -8.04 9.55
C GLY A 28 7.53 -7.22 8.74
N VAL A 29 7.14 -6.04 9.23
CA VAL A 29 6.41 -5.03 8.46
C VAL A 29 7.42 -4.13 7.76
N VAL A 30 7.24 -3.94 6.46
CA VAL A 30 8.11 -3.08 5.63
C VAL A 30 7.30 -1.95 5.03
N LEU A 31 7.71 -0.71 5.26
CA LEU A 31 7.19 0.43 4.52
C LEU A 31 8.09 0.73 3.33
N ARG A 32 7.47 0.94 2.17
CA ARG A 32 8.18 1.34 0.96
C ARG A 32 7.61 2.60 0.33
N GLY A 33 8.50 3.47 -0.15
CA GLY A 33 8.19 4.78 -0.72
C GLY A 33 9.16 5.17 -1.84
N LEU A 34 8.98 6.37 -2.41
CA LEU A 34 9.77 6.87 -3.55
C LEU A 34 11.15 7.43 -3.20
N ALA A 35 11.36 7.79 -1.94
CA ALA A 35 12.61 8.38 -1.48
C ALA A 35 13.11 7.60 -0.26
N ALA A 36 14.43 7.56 -0.09
CA ALA A 36 15.08 7.00 1.10
C ALA A 36 14.50 7.58 2.40
N PRO A 37 14.61 6.87 3.55
CA PRO A 37 14.03 7.31 4.81
C PRO A 37 14.36 8.79 5.09
N ALA A 38 13.34 9.57 5.44
CA ALA A 38 13.54 10.95 5.86
C ALA A 38 14.47 11.04 7.09
N PRO A 39 15.05 12.22 7.39
CA PRO A 39 15.96 12.42 8.53
C PRO A 39 15.38 12.04 9.91
N ALA A 40 14.06 11.84 10.00
CA ALA A 40 13.35 11.39 11.20
C ALA A 40 13.64 9.94 11.61
N GLY A 41 14.41 9.19 10.80
CA GLY A 41 14.85 7.82 11.08
C GLY A 41 13.95 6.74 10.47
N PRO A 42 14.41 5.48 10.46
CA PRO A 42 13.78 4.37 9.73
C PRO A 42 12.63 3.70 10.50
N SER A 43 11.94 4.39 11.41
CA SER A 43 10.84 3.76 12.16
C SER A 43 9.52 3.85 11.42
N ILE A 44 8.71 2.80 11.52
CA ILE A 44 7.36 2.72 10.95
C ILE A 44 6.54 3.94 11.40
N ARG A 45 6.56 4.23 12.70
CA ARG A 45 5.87 5.38 13.30
C ARG A 45 6.29 6.72 12.67
N ALA A 46 7.58 6.96 12.50
CA ALA A 46 8.08 8.23 11.94
C ALA A 46 7.66 8.39 10.47
N GLN A 47 7.77 7.33 9.67
CA GLN A 47 7.38 7.37 8.26
C GLN A 47 5.87 7.52 8.07
N LEU A 48 5.04 6.86 8.89
CA LEU A 48 3.59 7.08 8.90
C LEU A 48 3.24 8.52 9.28
N ALA A 49 3.90 9.09 10.30
CA ALA A 49 3.69 10.48 10.69
C ALA A 49 4.00 11.44 9.55
N LEU A 50 5.11 11.23 8.84
CA LEU A 50 5.47 12.04 7.67
C LEU A 50 4.45 11.88 6.53
N PHE A 51 4.01 10.66 6.26
CA PHE A 51 3.02 10.37 5.23
C PHE A 51 1.68 11.07 5.52
N PHE A 52 1.16 10.93 6.74
CA PHE A 52 -0.11 11.54 7.13
C PHE A 52 -0.04 13.07 7.19
N ARG A 53 1.10 13.66 7.61
CA ARG A 53 1.31 15.12 7.59
C ARG A 53 1.30 15.72 6.18
N ALA A 54 1.53 14.91 5.14
CA ALA A 54 1.51 15.37 3.76
C ALA A 54 0.08 15.49 3.18
N ILE A 55 -0.94 15.05 3.93
CA ILE A 55 -2.36 15.14 3.56
C ILE A 55 -2.87 16.57 3.88
N LYS A 56 -3.59 17.15 2.93
CA LYS A 56 -4.06 18.54 2.94
C LYS A 56 -5.58 18.61 2.75
N PRO A 57 -6.25 19.71 3.15
CA PRO A 57 -7.65 19.93 2.83
C PRO A 57 -7.93 19.81 1.32
N GLY A 58 -8.97 19.05 0.96
CA GLY A 58 -9.31 18.75 -0.43
C GLY A 58 -8.70 17.45 -0.97
N ASP A 59 -7.81 16.80 -0.21
CA ASP A 59 -7.35 15.45 -0.52
C ASP A 59 -8.39 14.39 -0.15
N TYR A 60 -8.15 13.16 -0.61
CA TYR A 60 -8.75 11.94 -0.08
C TYR A 60 -7.67 10.89 0.11
N LEU A 61 -7.82 10.07 1.15
CA LEU A 61 -6.99 8.89 1.39
C LEU A 61 -7.71 7.65 0.85
N CYS A 62 -6.98 6.82 0.11
CA CYS A 62 -7.47 5.56 -0.41
C CYS A 62 -6.60 4.40 0.09
N VAL A 63 -7.23 3.47 0.80
CA VAL A 63 -6.64 2.21 1.26
C VAL A 63 -6.87 1.16 0.19
N LEU A 64 -5.79 0.64 -0.38
CA LEU A 64 -5.76 -0.29 -1.51
C LEU A 64 -5.16 -1.63 -1.08
N PRO A 65 -5.94 -2.54 -0.47
CA PRO A 65 -5.45 -3.85 -0.10
C PRO A 65 -5.33 -4.77 -1.32
N TYR A 66 -4.12 -5.23 -1.59
CA TYR A 66 -3.79 -6.36 -2.45
C TYR A 66 -3.58 -7.60 -1.57
N LEU A 67 -4.61 -7.91 -0.78
CA LEU A 67 -4.63 -8.98 0.21
C LEU A 67 -5.76 -9.94 -0.10
N TYR A 68 -5.60 -11.20 0.32
CA TYR A 68 -6.76 -12.07 0.49
C TYR A 68 -7.55 -11.57 1.70
N LEU A 69 -8.68 -10.92 1.45
CA LEU A 69 -9.54 -10.34 2.48
C LEU A 69 -10.51 -11.40 3.01
N ASP A 70 -10.15 -12.01 4.13
CA ASP A 70 -11.12 -12.67 4.99
C ASP A 70 -11.91 -11.63 5.83
N GLU A 71 -12.92 -12.10 6.55
CA GLU A 71 -13.78 -11.24 7.38
C GLU A 71 -12.98 -10.45 8.42
N TYR A 72 -11.94 -11.07 8.99
CA TYR A 72 -11.10 -10.43 9.99
C TYR A 72 -10.28 -9.29 9.40
N LEU A 73 -9.53 -9.54 8.31
CA LEU A 73 -8.72 -8.50 7.67
C LEU A 73 -9.60 -7.37 7.11
N GLN A 74 -10.77 -7.70 6.59
CA GLN A 74 -11.73 -6.69 6.16
C GLN A 74 -12.19 -5.83 7.34
N ARG A 75 -12.50 -6.43 8.50
CA ARG A 75 -12.87 -5.67 9.70
C ARG A 75 -11.73 -4.80 10.20
N SER A 76 -10.51 -5.32 10.31
CA SER A 76 -9.34 -4.54 10.75
C SER A 76 -9.06 -3.34 9.84
N LEU A 77 -9.24 -3.48 8.52
CA LEU A 77 -9.09 -2.37 7.59
C LEU A 77 -10.21 -1.31 7.75
N LEU A 78 -11.43 -1.73 8.07
CA LEU A 78 -12.52 -0.82 8.37
C LEU A 78 -12.27 -0.07 9.69
N ASP A 79 -11.79 -0.76 10.72
CA ASP A 79 -11.42 -0.15 12.01
C ASP A 79 -10.30 0.88 11.82
N LEU A 80 -9.28 0.56 11.01
CA LEU A 80 -8.25 1.53 10.62
C LEU A 80 -8.87 2.77 9.98
N ILE A 81 -9.82 2.61 9.05
CA ILE A 81 -10.49 3.74 8.39
C ILE A 81 -11.30 4.59 9.38
N GLU A 82 -11.96 3.96 10.35
CA GLU A 82 -12.70 4.64 11.41
C GLU A 82 -11.78 5.52 12.28
N VAL A 83 -10.53 5.09 12.51
CA VAL A 83 -9.50 5.90 13.20
C VAL A 83 -8.97 7.03 12.30
N LEU A 84 -8.63 6.74 11.04
CA LEU A 84 -7.98 7.69 10.15
C LEU A 84 -8.89 8.88 9.78
N ARG A 85 -10.17 8.62 9.53
CA ARG A 85 -11.12 9.63 9.01
C ARG A 85 -11.27 10.87 9.91
N PRO A 86 -11.60 10.76 11.22
CA PRO A 86 -11.73 11.93 12.07
C PRO A 86 -10.40 12.64 12.32
N ALA A 87 -9.29 11.91 12.36
CA ALA A 87 -7.98 12.48 12.60
C ALA A 87 -7.43 13.28 11.42
N LEU A 88 -7.63 12.80 10.20
CA LEU A 88 -7.10 13.45 8.99
C LEU A 88 -8.06 14.51 8.43
N ASN A 89 -9.33 14.49 8.83
CA ASN A 89 -10.39 15.39 8.35
C ASN A 89 -10.52 15.43 6.81
N VAL A 90 -10.31 14.28 6.17
CA VAL A 90 -10.50 14.05 4.73
C VAL A 90 -11.28 12.76 4.50
N PRO A 91 -11.92 12.56 3.33
CA PRO A 91 -12.51 11.27 2.98
C PRO A 91 -11.45 10.17 2.99
N VAL A 92 -11.76 9.04 3.65
CA VAL A 92 -10.93 7.83 3.69
C VAL A 92 -11.75 6.67 3.14
N THR A 93 -11.24 6.02 2.09
CA THR A 93 -11.95 4.97 1.31
C THR A 93 -11.20 3.65 1.32
N LEU A 94 -11.94 2.55 1.21
CA LEU A 94 -11.40 1.19 1.05
C LEU A 94 -11.71 0.67 -0.35
N ASN A 95 -10.69 0.49 -1.18
CA ASN A 95 -10.83 0.04 -2.56
C ASN A 95 -9.89 -1.15 -2.82
N PRO A 96 -10.32 -2.40 -2.59
CA PRO A 96 -9.48 -3.58 -2.79
C PRO A 96 -8.90 -3.66 -4.20
N GLY A 97 -7.61 -3.96 -4.28
CA GLY A 97 -6.89 -4.23 -5.53
C GLY A 97 -7.06 -5.68 -5.98
N PRO A 98 -6.87 -5.98 -7.28
CA PRO A 98 -6.74 -5.05 -8.40
C PRO A 98 -8.10 -4.50 -8.91
N ARG A 99 -9.22 -4.93 -8.33
CA ARG A 99 -10.58 -4.72 -8.89
C ARG A 99 -10.99 -3.25 -9.06
N TYR A 100 -10.52 -2.32 -8.22
CA TYR A 100 -10.87 -0.89 -8.34
C TYR A 100 -10.32 -0.24 -9.61
N LEU A 101 -9.33 -0.87 -10.26
CA LEU A 101 -8.72 -0.34 -11.49
C LEU A 101 -9.74 -0.13 -12.62
N HIS A 102 -10.85 -0.86 -12.61
CA HIS A 102 -11.92 -0.74 -13.59
C HIS A 102 -13.03 0.26 -13.23
N SER A 103 -13.02 0.79 -12.01
CA SER A 103 -14.05 1.73 -11.52
C SER A 103 -13.45 3.11 -11.23
N THR A 104 -12.62 3.21 -10.20
CA THR A 104 -12.02 4.46 -9.72
C THR A 104 -10.60 4.67 -10.21
N GLY A 105 -10.04 3.73 -10.99
CA GLY A 105 -8.69 3.82 -11.53
C GLY A 105 -8.41 5.12 -12.30
N GLN A 106 -9.37 5.60 -13.10
CA GLN A 106 -9.21 6.85 -13.85
C GLN A 106 -9.17 8.08 -12.92
N LEU A 107 -9.99 8.09 -11.86
CA LEU A 107 -9.96 9.14 -10.84
C LEU A 107 -8.60 9.16 -10.13
N HIS A 108 -8.09 7.99 -9.75
CA HIS A 108 -6.83 7.86 -9.00
C HIS A 108 -5.61 8.28 -9.82
N LYS A 109 -5.59 7.94 -11.12
CA LYS A 109 -4.39 8.09 -11.97
C LYS A 109 -4.44 9.31 -12.87
N GLY A 110 -5.59 9.60 -13.47
CA GLY A 110 -5.78 10.69 -14.43
C GLY A 110 -6.55 11.90 -13.90
N GLY A 111 -7.13 11.83 -12.70
CA GLY A 111 -7.87 12.94 -12.08
C GLY A 111 -6.97 14.01 -11.43
N PRO A 112 -7.55 14.99 -10.72
CA PRO A 112 -6.79 15.98 -9.95
C PRO A 112 -5.84 15.33 -8.95
N ASN A 113 -4.71 15.98 -8.62
CA ASN A 113 -3.69 15.46 -7.69
C ASN A 113 -4.07 15.51 -6.19
N SER A 114 -5.32 15.15 -5.89
CA SER A 114 -5.88 15.10 -4.53
C SER A 114 -5.85 13.70 -3.90
N GLY A 115 -5.52 12.66 -4.68
CA GLY A 115 -5.43 11.29 -4.17
C GLY A 115 -4.14 11.03 -3.38
N VAL A 116 -4.31 10.45 -2.20
CA VAL A 116 -3.23 9.91 -1.34
C VAL A 116 -3.51 8.42 -1.12
N PHE A 117 -2.49 7.57 -1.23
CA PHE A 117 -2.70 6.13 -1.37
C PHE A 117 -1.86 5.31 -0.40
N LEU A 118 -2.52 4.40 0.32
CA LEU A 118 -1.87 3.33 1.09
C LEU A 118 -2.12 2.00 0.41
N ILE A 119 -1.09 1.40 -0.17
CA ILE A 119 -1.16 0.08 -0.79
C ILE A 119 -0.74 -0.97 0.24
N PHE A 120 -1.61 -1.93 0.54
CA PHE A 120 -1.29 -3.01 1.46
C PHE A 120 -0.97 -4.30 0.69
N CYS A 121 0.14 -4.92 1.04
CA CYS A 121 0.57 -6.23 0.52
C CYS A 121 0.95 -7.14 1.69
N ALA A 122 0.99 -8.44 1.42
CA ALA A 122 1.49 -9.43 2.36
C ALA A 122 2.10 -10.59 1.57
N GLN A 123 2.75 -11.51 2.27
CA GLN A 123 3.12 -12.80 1.67
C GLN A 123 1.86 -13.66 1.52
N THR A 124 1.70 -14.29 0.37
CA THR A 124 0.61 -15.23 0.12
C THR A 124 0.87 -16.55 0.83
N VAL A 125 -0.05 -16.98 1.69
CA VAL A 125 -0.02 -18.31 2.34
C VAL A 125 -0.77 -19.31 1.45
N GLY A 126 -0.18 -20.47 1.19
CA GLY A 126 -0.78 -21.47 0.30
C GLY A 126 -0.79 -21.00 -1.16
N ASP A 127 0.31 -20.38 -1.59
CA ASP A 127 0.43 -19.83 -2.93
C ASP A 127 0.30 -20.92 -4.02
N LEU A 128 -0.39 -20.59 -5.10
CA LEU A 128 -0.75 -21.52 -6.16
C LEU A 128 0.04 -21.22 -7.43
N GLU A 129 0.59 -22.26 -8.04
CA GLU A 129 1.21 -22.16 -9.37
C GLU A 129 0.16 -21.84 -10.44
N ILE A 130 0.57 -21.08 -11.46
CA ILE A 130 -0.23 -20.85 -12.65
C ILE A 130 0.29 -21.80 -13.74
N PRO A 131 -0.53 -22.74 -14.24
CA PRO A 131 -0.08 -23.67 -15.28
C PRO A 131 0.46 -22.96 -16.52
N GLY A 132 1.70 -23.28 -16.89
CA GLY A 132 2.37 -22.71 -18.07
C GLY A 132 3.11 -21.39 -17.84
N GLU A 133 3.03 -20.82 -16.64
CA GLU A 133 3.76 -19.60 -16.28
C GLU A 133 4.91 -19.90 -15.31
N SER A 134 5.92 -19.03 -15.30
CA SER A 134 7.08 -19.14 -14.39
C SER A 134 6.84 -18.50 -13.02
N TYR A 135 5.61 -18.05 -12.73
CA TYR A 135 5.25 -17.32 -11.53
C TYR A 135 3.92 -17.82 -10.94
N THR A 136 3.71 -17.57 -9.64
CA THR A 136 2.50 -17.97 -8.92
C THR A 136 1.39 -16.90 -8.98
N PHE A 137 0.20 -17.22 -8.47
CA PHE A 137 -0.85 -16.21 -8.25
C PHE A 137 -0.43 -15.14 -7.24
N GLY A 138 0.32 -15.50 -6.20
CA GLY A 138 0.88 -14.56 -5.23
C GLY A 138 1.89 -13.61 -5.85
N ASP A 139 2.78 -14.12 -6.71
CA ASP A 139 3.71 -13.31 -7.50
C ASP A 139 2.97 -12.32 -8.39
N LEU A 140 1.93 -12.77 -9.09
CA LEU A 140 1.09 -11.92 -9.94
C LEU A 140 0.40 -10.82 -9.12
N ASN A 141 -0.20 -11.14 -7.99
CA ASN A 141 -0.85 -10.15 -7.13
C ASN A 141 0.14 -9.13 -6.58
N ARG A 142 1.35 -9.57 -6.18
CA ARG A 142 2.42 -8.66 -5.73
C ARG A 142 2.91 -7.74 -6.85
N ALA A 143 3.18 -8.28 -8.04
CA ALA A 143 3.57 -7.50 -9.21
C ALA A 143 2.48 -6.50 -9.65
N GLN A 144 1.20 -6.81 -9.43
CA GLN A 144 0.10 -5.88 -9.65
C GLN A 144 0.11 -4.72 -8.65
N ALA A 145 0.35 -5.00 -7.36
CA ALA A 145 0.42 -3.98 -6.33
C ALA A 145 1.62 -3.04 -6.53
N GLU A 146 2.79 -3.59 -6.81
CA GLU A 146 4.01 -2.84 -7.13
C GLU A 146 3.85 -2.05 -8.42
N GLY A 147 3.29 -2.67 -9.46
CA GLY A 147 2.99 -1.98 -10.71
C GLY A 147 1.97 -0.85 -10.56
N ASP A 148 1.09 -0.93 -9.56
CA ASP A 148 0.17 0.15 -9.23
C ASP A 148 0.86 1.28 -8.46
N PHE A 149 1.70 0.95 -7.48
CA PHE A 149 2.55 1.91 -6.79
C PHE A 149 3.33 2.75 -7.80
N VAL A 150 4.04 2.10 -8.73
CA VAL A 150 4.84 2.76 -9.77
C VAL A 150 3.96 3.70 -10.60
N THR A 151 2.78 3.24 -11.01
CA THR A 151 1.88 4.07 -11.83
C THR A 151 1.38 5.31 -11.07
N LEU A 152 1.06 5.15 -9.79
CA LEU A 152 0.64 6.27 -8.94
C LEU A 152 1.80 7.23 -8.72
N ALA A 153 3.00 6.71 -8.45
CA ALA A 153 4.21 7.49 -8.29
C ALA A 153 4.56 8.31 -9.55
N GLU A 154 4.59 7.68 -10.73
CA GLU A 154 4.83 8.34 -12.02
C GLU A 154 3.78 9.42 -12.32
N ALA A 155 2.53 9.22 -11.87
CA ALA A 155 1.46 10.22 -11.95
C ALA A 155 1.56 11.33 -10.88
N GLY A 156 2.66 11.38 -10.12
CA GLY A 156 2.93 12.39 -9.10
C GLY A 156 2.06 12.24 -7.84
N ARG A 157 1.47 11.06 -7.60
CA ARG A 157 0.64 10.81 -6.42
C ARG A 157 1.48 10.57 -5.18
N ARG A 158 0.93 10.93 -4.04
CA ARG A 158 1.48 10.55 -2.73
C ARG A 158 1.05 9.13 -2.45
N VAL A 159 2.00 8.20 -2.47
CA VAL A 159 1.75 6.78 -2.29
C VAL A 159 2.79 6.17 -1.36
N LEU A 160 2.33 5.30 -0.46
CA LEU A 160 3.16 4.50 0.44
C LEU A 160 2.67 3.05 0.36
N GLN A 161 3.59 2.11 0.19
CA GLN A 161 3.29 0.69 0.29
C GLN A 161 3.58 0.20 1.71
N VAL A 162 2.66 -0.58 2.26
CA VAL A 162 2.80 -1.30 3.52
C VAL A 162 2.80 -2.78 3.22
N ASP A 163 3.94 -3.42 3.43
CA ASP A 163 4.08 -4.88 3.33
C ASP A 163 3.97 -5.48 4.73
N LEU A 164 2.91 -6.24 4.96
CA LEU A 164 2.59 -6.86 6.25
C LEU A 164 3.36 -8.16 6.50
N GLY A 165 4.19 -8.60 5.54
CA GLY A 165 4.98 -9.82 5.65
C GLY A 165 4.12 -11.09 5.74
N GLY A 166 4.59 -12.09 6.48
CA GLY A 166 3.95 -13.40 6.62
C GLY A 166 2.79 -13.47 7.60
N SER A 167 2.57 -12.45 8.44
CA SER A 167 1.53 -12.43 9.48
C SER A 167 0.63 -11.20 9.34
N SER A 168 -0.13 -11.15 8.25
CA SER A 168 -0.96 -9.98 7.90
C SER A 168 -1.95 -9.57 8.99
N ARG A 169 -2.51 -10.53 9.74
CA ARG A 169 -3.48 -10.27 10.80
C ARG A 169 -2.89 -9.48 11.98
N ALA A 170 -1.80 -9.96 12.56
CA ALA A 170 -1.16 -9.27 13.68
C ALA A 170 -0.50 -7.94 13.24
N ALA A 171 0.04 -7.93 12.01
CA ALA A 171 0.68 -6.74 11.45
C ALA A 171 -0.32 -5.60 11.21
N ILE A 172 -1.54 -5.88 10.73
CA ILE A 172 -2.53 -4.82 10.47
C ILE A 172 -3.03 -4.19 11.76
N GLU A 173 -3.22 -4.96 12.83
CA GLU A 173 -3.58 -4.45 14.16
C GLU A 173 -2.49 -3.53 14.70
N THR A 174 -1.25 -4.00 14.70
CA THR A 174 -0.08 -3.22 15.16
C THR A 174 0.07 -1.91 14.38
N LEU A 175 -0.17 -1.96 13.07
CA LEU A 175 -0.12 -0.77 12.23
C LEU A 175 -1.27 0.20 12.53
N ALA A 176 -2.49 -0.31 12.76
CA ALA A 176 -3.63 0.52 13.12
C ALA A 176 -3.40 1.24 14.45
N ASP A 177 -2.89 0.54 15.46
CA ASP A 177 -2.51 1.14 16.74
C ASP A 177 -1.41 2.19 16.55
N THR A 178 -0.40 1.90 15.74
CA THR A 178 0.68 2.86 15.44
C THR A 178 0.13 4.10 14.73
N ALA A 179 -0.76 3.93 13.75
CA ALA A 179 -1.40 5.03 13.04
C ALA A 179 -2.26 5.87 13.99
N ALA A 180 -3.02 5.25 14.89
CA ALA A 180 -3.79 5.93 15.92
C ALA A 180 -2.89 6.78 16.84
N GLN A 181 -1.77 6.22 17.31
CA GLN A 181 -0.81 6.92 18.17
C GLN A 181 -0.09 8.07 17.46
N VAL A 182 0.10 7.98 16.14
CA VAL A 182 0.68 9.05 15.32
C VAL A 182 -0.29 10.21 15.14
N LEU A 183 -1.57 9.91 15.10
CA LEU A 183 -2.66 10.84 14.83
C LEU A 183 -3.33 11.38 16.09
N ALA A 184 -2.99 10.82 17.25
CA ALA A 184 -3.42 11.34 18.54
C ALA A 184 -2.90 12.79 18.73
N PRO A 185 -3.72 13.69 19.29
CA PRO A 185 -3.38 15.10 19.49
C PRO A 185 -2.23 15.32 20.48
#